data_AF-A0A968H1J7-F1
#
_entry.id   AF-A0A968H1J7-F1
#
_cell.length_a   1.000
_cell.length_b   1.000
_cell.length_c   1.000
_cell.angle_alpha   90.00
_cell.angle_beta   90.00
_cell.angle_gamma   90.00
#
_symmetry.space_group_name_H-M   'P 1'
#
loop_
_entity.id
_entity.type
_entity.pdbx_description
1 polymer ?
#
loop_
_entity_poly.entity_id
_entity_poly.type
_entity_poly.pdbx_seq_one_letter_code
_entity_poly.pdbx_strand_id
1 'polypeptide(L)'
;MRRLLALVGVTSPTEARFFQVVAVLAAGGAIVYWFVSYETAGTALLGGFTLASGLIGLLLADAGTDWRASAASTRDPDRPLLDERGRLPSPTLAPFAVGVGASIAATSLVFGPAPLLVGALPLAWGALDWLHRSRAEMAALDDGEEGQ
;
A
#
# COMPACT_ATOMS: atom_id res chain seq x y z
N MET A 1 22.12 15.26 14.97
CA MET A 1 21.97 13.92 15.62
C MET A 1 20.59 13.29 15.35
N ARG A 2 19.46 13.98 15.60
CA ARG A 2 18.10 13.46 15.28
C ARG A 2 17.89 12.99 13.82
N ARG A 3 18.41 13.73 12.82
CA ARG A 3 18.32 13.31 11.40
C ARG A 3 19.08 12.03 11.07
N LEU A 4 20.18 11.74 11.76
CA LEU A 4 20.96 10.50 11.60
C LEU A 4 20.26 9.31 12.27
N LEU A 5 19.64 9.51 13.44
CA LEU A 5 18.84 8.48 14.11
C LEU A 5 17.53 8.15 13.38
N ALA A 6 16.91 9.15 12.75
CA ALA A 6 15.76 8.97 11.86
C ALA A 6 16.14 8.14 10.61
N LEU A 7 17.34 8.37 10.05
CA LEU A 7 17.90 7.59 8.94
C LEU A 7 18.19 6.13 9.32
N VAL A 8 18.48 5.86 10.61
CA VAL A 8 18.71 4.50 11.15
C VAL A 8 17.38 3.86 11.62
N GLY A 9 16.24 4.54 11.50
CA GLY A 9 14.93 3.98 11.84
C GLY A 9 14.74 3.66 13.33
N VAL A 10 15.55 4.24 14.22
CA VAL A 10 15.46 3.94 15.67
C VAL A 10 14.17 4.50 16.29
N THR A 11 13.56 5.50 15.64
CA THR A 11 12.30 6.12 16.07
C THR A 11 11.16 5.89 15.08
N SER A 12 11.35 5.05 14.05
CA SER A 12 10.31 4.80 13.05
C SER A 12 9.26 3.81 13.57
N PRO A 13 8.02 3.84 13.04
CA PRO A 13 7.04 2.77 13.25
C PRO A 13 7.66 1.38 12.99
N THR A 14 7.24 0.37 13.76
CA THR A 14 7.74 -1.02 13.63
C THR A 14 7.58 -1.54 12.20
N GLU A 15 6.49 -1.16 11.54
CA GLU A 15 6.16 -1.48 10.15
C GLU A 15 7.19 -0.87 9.19
N ALA A 16 7.48 0.42 9.35
CA ALA A 16 8.48 1.12 8.55
C ALA A 16 9.88 0.50 8.73
N ARG A 17 10.25 0.19 9.98
CA ARG A 17 11.52 -0.46 10.31
C ARG A 17 11.64 -1.84 9.68
N PHE A 18 10.57 -2.64 9.69
CA PHE A 18 10.55 -3.94 9.03
C PHE A 18 10.91 -3.83 7.55
N PHE A 19 10.23 -2.95 6.80
CA PHE A 19 10.51 -2.76 5.37
C PHE A 19 11.92 -2.22 5.10
N GLN A 20 12.44 -1.35 5.96
CA GLN A 20 13.83 -0.87 5.86
C GLN A 20 14.85 -1.99 6.06
N VAL A 21 14.65 -2.86 7.05
CA VAL A 21 15.54 -4.03 7.27
C VAL A 21 15.48 -4.98 6.09
N VAL A 22 14.28 -5.26 5.57
CA VAL A 22 14.10 -6.08 4.36
C VAL A 22 14.80 -5.47 3.16
N ALA A 23 14.71 -4.15 2.97
CA ALA A 23 15.40 -3.45 1.89
C ALA A 23 16.93 -3.57 2.01
N VAL A 24 17.50 -3.39 3.20
CA VAL A 24 18.95 -3.53 3.42
C VAL A 24 19.41 -4.97 3.17
N LEU A 25 18.64 -5.96 3.63
CA LEU A 25 18.96 -7.37 3.40
C LEU A 25 18.87 -7.73 1.91
N ALA A 26 17.85 -7.24 1.21
CA ALA A 26 17.71 -7.41 -0.23
C ALA A 26 18.86 -6.74 -0.99
N ALA A 27 19.30 -5.54 -0.58
CA ALA A 27 20.42 -4.85 -1.18
C ALA A 27 21.72 -5.64 -1.02
N GLY A 28 22.00 -6.12 0.20
CA GLY A 28 23.16 -6.98 0.47
C GLY A 28 23.11 -8.27 -0.36
N GLY A 29 21.93 -8.90 -0.43
CA GLY A 29 21.69 -10.07 -1.28
C GLY A 29 21.93 -9.78 -2.76
N ALA A 30 21.46 -8.64 -3.28
CA ALA A 30 21.67 -8.23 -4.67
C ALA A 30 23.15 -8.07 -5.00
N ILE A 31 23.92 -7.44 -4.10
CA ILE A 31 25.36 -7.24 -4.27
C ILE A 31 26.07 -8.60 -4.32
N VAL A 32 25.84 -9.46 -3.33
CA VAL A 32 26.46 -10.80 -3.29
C VAL A 32 26.06 -11.62 -4.53
N TYR A 33 24.78 -11.63 -4.85
CA TYR A 33 24.24 -12.37 -6.00
C TYR A 33 24.87 -11.92 -7.32
N TRP A 34 25.01 -10.62 -7.55
CA TRP A 34 25.66 -10.10 -8.76
C TRP A 34 27.08 -10.65 -8.94
N PHE A 35 27.87 -10.65 -7.86
CA PHE A 35 29.26 -11.15 -7.91
C PHE A 35 29.38 -12.67 -7.98
N VAL A 36 28.36 -13.41 -7.55
CA VAL A 36 28.37 -14.89 -7.61
C VAL A 36 27.79 -15.41 -8.92
N SER A 37 26.67 -14.87 -9.36
CA SER A 37 25.87 -15.42 -10.44
C SER A 37 26.07 -14.71 -11.78
N TYR A 38 26.45 -13.42 -11.78
CA TYR A 38 26.54 -12.57 -12.99
C TYR A 38 25.26 -12.59 -13.85
N GLU A 39 24.11 -12.85 -13.23
CA GLU A 39 22.83 -12.97 -13.93
C GLU A 39 22.03 -11.67 -13.82
N THR A 40 21.73 -11.06 -14.97
CA THR A 40 21.04 -9.76 -15.03
C THR A 40 19.60 -9.83 -14.51
N ALA A 41 18.87 -10.91 -14.81
CA ALA A 41 17.45 -11.03 -14.46
C ALA A 41 17.23 -11.09 -12.94
N GLY A 42 17.92 -12.01 -12.24
CA GLY A 42 17.84 -12.08 -10.78
C GLY A 42 18.35 -10.81 -10.09
N THR A 43 19.39 -10.17 -10.63
CA THR A 43 19.93 -8.92 -10.07
C THR A 43 18.94 -7.77 -10.22
N ALA A 44 18.27 -7.66 -11.37
CA ALA A 44 17.23 -6.67 -11.60
C ALA A 44 16.03 -6.88 -10.66
N LEU A 45 15.62 -8.13 -10.43
CA LEU A 45 14.55 -8.46 -9.47
C LEU A 45 14.92 -8.08 -8.03
N LEU A 46 16.13 -8.41 -7.57
CA LEU A 46 16.60 -8.07 -6.24
C LEU A 46 16.76 -6.55 -6.06
N GLY A 47 17.28 -5.86 -7.08
CA GLY A 47 17.38 -4.40 -7.09
C GLY A 47 16.01 -3.73 -7.04
N GLY A 48 15.06 -4.20 -7.86
CA GLY A 48 13.68 -3.72 -7.84
C GLY A 48 13.00 -3.95 -6.49
N PHE A 49 13.16 -5.14 -5.90
CA PHE A 49 12.63 -5.47 -4.58
C PHE A 49 13.24 -4.60 -3.47
N THR A 50 14.54 -4.33 -3.55
CA THR A 50 15.24 -3.41 -2.63
C THR A 50 14.63 -2.01 -2.70
N LEU A 51 14.45 -1.46 -3.90
CA LEU A 51 13.89 -0.13 -4.11
C LEU A 51 12.44 -0.04 -3.63
N ALA A 52 11.61 -1.03 -3.98
CA ALA A 52 10.22 -1.09 -3.57
C ALA A 52 10.08 -1.15 -2.04
N SER A 53 10.81 -2.06 -1.38
CA SER A 53 10.79 -2.19 0.07
C SER A 53 11.30 -0.93 0.77
N GLY A 54 12.37 -0.33 0.25
CA GLY A 54 12.93 0.91 0.78
C GLY A 54 11.95 2.08 0.67
N LEU A 55 11.28 2.23 -0.47
CA LEU A 55 10.27 3.26 -0.69
C LEU A 55 9.08 3.09 0.25
N ILE A 56 8.56 1.87 0.41
CA ILE A 56 7.46 1.59 1.36
C ILE A 56 7.89 1.95 2.79
N GLY A 57 9.11 1.56 3.20
CA GLY A 57 9.64 1.91 4.52
C GLY A 57 9.76 3.41 4.74
N LEU A 58 10.14 4.18 3.72
CA LEU A 58 10.20 5.64 3.78
C LEU A 58 8.79 6.27 3.89
N LEU A 59 7.85 5.83 3.07
CA LEU A 59 6.47 6.33 3.10
C LEU A 59 5.79 6.07 4.45
N LEU A 60 6.01 4.88 5.03
CA LEU A 60 5.47 4.54 6.35
C LEU A 60 6.14 5.31 7.49
N ALA A 61 7.44 5.61 7.37
CA ALA A 61 8.14 6.43 8.36
C ALA A 61 7.59 7.86 8.40
N ASP A 62 7.22 8.41 7.25
CA ASP A 62 6.64 9.74 7.11
C ASP A 62 5.19 9.76 7.65
N ALA A 63 4.33 8.87 7.12
CA ALA A 63 2.91 8.78 7.50
C ALA A 63 2.67 8.45 8.98
N GLY A 64 3.58 7.70 9.60
CA GLY A 64 3.48 7.32 11.02
C GLY A 64 3.58 8.49 11.99
N THR A 65 4.12 9.63 11.56
CA THR A 65 4.26 10.83 12.40
C THR A 65 2.94 11.60 12.49
N ASP A 66 2.26 11.77 11.35
CA ASP A 66 1.02 12.54 11.27
C ASP A 66 -0.20 11.73 11.74
N TRP A 67 -0.30 10.46 11.35
CA TRP A 67 -1.42 9.60 11.75
C TRP A 67 -1.48 9.37 13.26
N ARG A 68 -0.33 9.19 13.92
CA ARG A 68 -0.30 8.94 15.38
C ARG A 68 -0.63 10.18 16.21
N ALA A 69 -0.29 11.37 15.71
CA ALA A 69 -0.69 12.62 16.35
C ALA A 69 -2.23 12.78 16.34
N SER A 70 -2.87 12.47 15.21
CA SER A 70 -4.35 12.49 15.07
C SER A 70 -5.05 11.32 15.79
N ALA A 71 -4.43 10.13 15.83
CA ALA A 71 -5.00 8.97 16.51
C ALA A 71 -4.93 9.08 18.06
N ALA A 72 -3.98 9.86 18.60
CA ALA A 72 -3.84 10.06 20.04
C ALA A 72 -4.88 11.04 20.61
N SER A 73 -5.38 11.99 19.82
CA SER A 73 -6.39 12.96 20.26
C SER A 73 -7.83 12.41 20.29
N THR A 74 -8.08 11.23 19.69
CA THR A 74 -9.45 10.77 19.41
C THR A 74 -9.83 9.43 20.06
N ARG A 75 -8.92 8.77 20.80
CA ARG A 75 -9.25 7.52 21.51
C ARG A 75 -9.86 7.81 22.87
N ASP A 76 -11.18 7.73 22.95
CA ASP A 76 -11.86 7.44 24.22
C ASP A 76 -11.56 5.98 24.61
N PRO A 77 -10.80 5.73 25.69
CA PRO A 77 -10.42 4.38 26.10
C PRO A 77 -11.63 3.53 26.51
N ASP A 78 -12.75 4.16 26.90
CA ASP A 78 -13.97 3.46 27.30
C ASP A 78 -14.84 3.07 26.09
N ARG A 79 -14.51 3.57 24.89
CA ARG A 79 -15.30 3.39 23.67
C ARG A 79 -14.43 3.13 22.42
N PRO A 80 -13.60 2.06 22.41
CA PRO A 80 -12.58 1.83 21.37
C PRO A 80 -13.12 1.53 19.97
N LEU A 81 -14.44 1.31 19.81
CA LEU A 81 -15.10 0.97 18.54
C LEU A 81 -16.22 1.96 18.15
N LEU A 82 -16.45 3.02 18.93
CA LEU A 82 -17.44 4.06 18.59
C LEU A 82 -16.85 5.19 17.74
N ASP A 83 -15.56 5.12 17.42
CA ASP A 83 -14.96 5.99 16.41
C ASP A 83 -15.49 5.55 15.03
N GLU A 84 -16.41 6.35 14.47
CA GLU A 84 -17.03 6.13 13.15
C GLU A 84 -15.99 6.10 12.02
N ARG A 85 -14.75 6.55 12.28
CA ARG A 85 -13.60 6.44 11.38
C ARG A 85 -13.15 4.99 11.15
N GLY A 86 -13.59 4.04 11.98
CA GLY A 86 -13.35 2.61 11.82
C GLY A 86 -14.44 1.86 11.04
N ARG A 87 -15.43 2.55 10.46
CA ARG A 87 -16.55 1.90 9.77
C ARG A 87 -16.05 1.06 8.60
N LEU A 88 -16.42 -0.22 8.60
CA LEU A 88 -16.12 -1.11 7.48
C LEU A 88 -16.88 -0.64 6.23
N PRO A 89 -16.24 -0.67 5.04
CA PRO A 89 -16.89 -0.29 3.80
C PRO A 89 -18.18 -1.10 3.58
N SER A 90 -19.17 -0.48 2.94
CA SER A 90 -20.40 -1.18 2.58
C SER A 90 -20.12 -2.39 1.66
N PRO A 91 -20.90 -3.49 1.77
CA PRO A 91 -20.70 -4.67 0.93
C PRO A 91 -20.69 -4.32 -0.57
N THR A 92 -19.68 -4.76 -1.30
CA THR A 92 -19.54 -4.50 -2.75
C THR A 92 -18.84 -5.65 -3.48
N LEU A 93 -19.16 -5.81 -4.77
CA LEU A 93 -18.50 -6.74 -5.68
C LEU A 93 -17.27 -6.12 -6.38
N ALA A 94 -16.98 -4.85 -6.13
CA ALA A 94 -15.89 -4.14 -6.79
C ALA A 94 -14.51 -4.82 -6.65
N PRO A 95 -14.09 -5.32 -5.47
CA PRO A 95 -12.81 -6.04 -5.34
C PRO A 95 -12.74 -7.30 -6.19
N PHE A 96 -13.87 -8.02 -6.32
CA PHE A 96 -13.97 -9.21 -7.17
C PHE A 96 -13.83 -8.84 -8.66
N ALA A 97 -14.53 -7.78 -9.10
CA ALA A 97 -14.44 -7.31 -10.48
C ALA A 97 -13.03 -6.86 -10.85
N VAL A 98 -12.34 -6.15 -9.94
CA VAL A 98 -10.93 -5.77 -10.11
C VAL A 98 -10.04 -7.00 -10.21
N GLY A 99 -10.18 -7.98 -9.31
CA GLY A 99 -9.39 -9.20 -9.32
C GLY A 99 -9.56 -10.03 -10.60
N VAL A 100 -10.81 -10.23 -11.04
CA VAL A 100 -11.12 -10.96 -12.29
C VAL A 100 -10.59 -10.19 -13.50
N GLY A 101 -10.85 -8.89 -13.59
CA GLY A 101 -10.38 -8.06 -14.69
C GLY A 101 -8.86 -8.03 -14.81
N ALA A 102 -8.15 -7.88 -13.68
CA ALA A 102 -6.69 -7.93 -13.63
C ALA A 102 -6.14 -9.30 -14.06
N SER A 103 -6.78 -10.38 -13.60
CA SER A 103 -6.37 -11.74 -13.99
C SER A 103 -6.53 -11.97 -15.50
N ILE A 104 -7.67 -11.57 -16.08
CA ILE A 104 -7.89 -11.67 -17.54
C ILE A 104 -6.89 -10.80 -18.29
N ALA A 105 -6.69 -9.55 -17.86
CA ALA A 105 -5.76 -8.62 -18.49
C ALA A 105 -4.32 -9.15 -18.46
N ALA A 106 -3.89 -9.78 -17.36
CA ALA A 106 -2.56 -10.37 -17.24
C ALA A 106 -2.30 -11.47 -18.28
N THR A 107 -3.33 -12.23 -18.69
CA THR A 107 -3.19 -13.28 -19.72
C THR A 107 -2.82 -12.73 -21.10
N SER A 108 -2.95 -11.41 -21.34
CA SER A 108 -2.55 -10.77 -22.59
C SER A 108 -1.06 -10.88 -22.90
N LEU A 109 -0.22 -11.07 -21.88
CA LEU A 109 1.21 -11.35 -22.05
C LEU A 109 1.46 -12.64 -22.84
N VAL A 110 0.53 -13.59 -22.80
CA VAL A 110 0.63 -14.91 -23.45
C VAL A 110 -0.22 -14.98 -24.72
N PHE A 111 -1.45 -14.46 -24.67
CA PHE A 111 -2.44 -14.63 -25.74
C PHE A 111 -2.62 -13.39 -26.64
N GLY A 112 -1.74 -12.38 -26.49
CA GLY A 112 -1.79 -11.15 -27.27
C GLY A 112 -2.75 -10.10 -26.70
N PRO A 113 -3.07 -9.02 -27.45
CA PRO A 113 -3.73 -7.85 -26.89
C PRO A 113 -5.24 -8.03 -26.58
N ALA A 114 -5.91 -9.04 -27.14
CA ALA A 114 -7.37 -9.17 -27.01
C ALA A 114 -7.86 -9.35 -25.56
N PRO A 115 -7.27 -10.22 -24.71
CA PRO A 115 -7.66 -10.34 -23.30
C PRO A 115 -7.45 -9.06 -22.50
N LEU A 116 -6.51 -8.19 -22.87
CA LEU A 116 -6.31 -6.91 -22.19
C LEU A 116 -7.56 -6.04 -22.31
N LEU A 117 -8.13 -5.95 -23.51
CA LEU A 117 -9.35 -5.16 -23.75
C LEU A 117 -10.54 -5.73 -22.97
N VAL A 118 -10.68 -7.06 -22.96
CA VAL A 118 -11.76 -7.75 -22.23
C VAL A 118 -11.61 -7.58 -20.72
N GLY A 119 -10.40 -7.75 -20.17
CA GLY A 119 -10.13 -7.61 -18.74
C GLY A 119 -10.15 -6.16 -18.24
N ALA A 120 -9.81 -5.20 -19.10
CA ALA A 120 -9.83 -3.78 -18.77
C ALA A 120 -11.24 -3.28 -18.41
N LEU A 121 -12.29 -3.84 -19.01
CA LEU A 121 -13.67 -3.44 -18.74
C LEU A 121 -14.09 -3.69 -17.27
N PRO A 122 -14.10 -4.94 -16.75
CA PRO A 122 -14.44 -5.19 -15.35
C PRO A 122 -13.42 -4.60 -14.37
N LEU A 123 -12.14 -4.48 -14.77
CA LEU A 123 -11.12 -3.82 -13.96
C LEU A 123 -11.44 -2.34 -13.77
N ALA A 124 -11.67 -1.61 -14.86
CA ALA A 124 -11.96 -0.18 -14.83
C ALA A 124 -13.30 0.09 -14.12
N TRP A 125 -14.33 -0.70 -14.42
CA TRP A 125 -15.62 -0.56 -13.76
C TRP A 125 -15.51 -0.82 -12.25
N GLY A 126 -14.88 -1.92 -11.82
CA GLY A 126 -14.68 -2.22 -10.41
C GLY A 126 -13.86 -1.15 -9.69
N ALA A 127 -12.79 -0.65 -10.31
CA ALA A 127 -11.96 0.42 -9.74
C ALA A 127 -12.74 1.73 -9.58
N LEU A 128 -13.54 2.12 -10.57
CA LEU A 128 -14.35 3.34 -10.54
C LEU A 128 -15.48 3.23 -9.51
N ASP A 129 -16.23 2.13 -9.48
CA ASP A 129 -17.30 1.91 -8.49
C ASP A 129 -16.74 1.96 -7.06
N TRP A 130 -15.60 1.30 -6.83
CA TRP A 130 -14.95 1.33 -5.52
C TRP A 130 -14.55 2.76 -5.13
N LEU A 131 -13.90 3.50 -6.03
CA LEU A 131 -13.48 4.87 -5.77
C LEU A 131 -14.65 5.82 -5.51
N HIS A 132 -15.74 5.70 -6.27
CA HIS A 132 -16.92 6.53 -6.06
C HIS A 132 -17.59 6.25 -4.73
N ARG A 133 -17.71 4.98 -4.33
CA ARG A 133 -18.27 4.62 -3.02
C ARG A 133 -17.41 5.08 -1.87
N SER A 134 -16.09 4.89 -1.95
CA SER A 134 -15.17 5.39 -0.93
C SER A 134 -15.26 6.91 -0.78
N ARG A 135 -15.41 7.66 -1.89
CA ARG A 135 -15.63 9.11 -1.83
C ARG A 135 -16.98 9.49 -1.22
N ALA A 136 -18.05 8.78 -1.57
CA ALA A 136 -19.37 9.02 -1.01
C ALA A 136 -19.42 8.72 0.49
N GLU A 137 -18.74 7.65 0.93
CA GLU A 137 -18.61 7.30 2.34
C GLU A 137 -17.80 8.36 3.11
N MET A 138 -16.70 8.89 2.55
CA MET A 138 -15.94 9.99 3.17
C MET A 138 -16.75 11.28 3.27
N ALA A 139 -17.44 11.70 2.19
CA ALA A 139 -18.24 12.93 2.21
C ALA A 139 -19.38 12.86 3.24
N ALA A 140 -20.00 11.69 3.43
CA ALA A 140 -21.05 11.51 4.43
C ALA A 140 -20.54 11.59 5.88
N LEU A 141 -19.24 11.39 6.12
CA LEU A 141 -18.63 11.56 7.45
C LEU A 141 -18.40 13.04 7.76
N ASP A 142 -17.91 13.81 6.78
CA ASP A 142 -17.67 15.25 6.94
C ASP A 142 -18.99 16.00 7.25
N ASP A 143 -20.08 15.67 6.56
CA ASP A 143 -21.40 16.28 6.79
C ASP A 143 -22.01 15.93 8.17
N GLY A 144 -21.60 14.81 8.76
CA GLY A 144 -22.07 14.35 10.07
C GLY A 144 -21.44 15.10 11.26
N GLU A 145 -20.22 15.62 11.09
CA GLU A 145 -19.50 16.38 12.12
C GLU A 145 -20.00 17.84 12.25
N GLU A 146 -20.55 18.45 11.18
CA GLU A 146 -21.07 19.83 11.21
C GLU A 146 -22.49 19.97 11.79
N GLY A 147 -23.22 18.86 11.93
CA GLY A 147 -24.62 18.84 12.40
C GLY A 147 -24.82 18.64 13.91
N GLN A 148 -23.75 18.55 14.70
CA GLN A 148 -23.75 18.43 16.17
C GLN A 148 -23.19 19.69 16.84
#